data_AF-A0A8J3MFB0-F1
#
_entry.id   AF-A0A8J3MFB0-F1
#
_cell.length_a   1.000
_cell.length_b   1.000
_cell.length_c   1.000
_cell.angle_alpha   90.00
_cell.angle_beta   90.00
_cell.angle_gamma   90.00
#
_symmetry.space_group_name_H-M   'P 1'
#
loop_
_entity.id
_entity.type
_entity.pdbx_description
1 polymer ?
#
loop_
_entity_poly.entity_id
_entity_poly.type
_entity_poly.pdbx_seq_one_letter_code
_entity_poly.pdbx_strand_id
1 'polypeptide(L)'
;MRFAFIAGPALLILYGLIRLAGQSDGVYGPGADWQLAHLAGLLGMIAFIPVVLAMARMIRNRAGRALVGGITLLGLAASMVQFAVDMVEAAMAADRADLKHLQHEFSALPGVEPLVYSVVPQLFFLGLIVLAVTLAATRRLPWWSPVLIVAGVVMVPFTLDLIPVAGALFLLALLPLARRPRPAAVPAT
;
A
#
# COMPACT_ATOMS: atom_id res chain seq x y z
N MET A 1 14.09 -8.18 6.56
CA MET A 1 13.02 -7.31 7.11
C MET A 1 13.28 -5.82 6.90
N ARG A 2 14.48 -5.25 7.11
CA ARG A 2 14.71 -3.80 6.90
C ARG A 2 14.38 -3.29 5.51
N PHE A 3 14.78 -4.04 4.48
CA PHE A 3 14.49 -3.72 3.09
C PHE A 3 12.99 -3.58 2.80
N ALA A 4 12.12 -4.26 3.53
CA ALA A 4 10.67 -4.16 3.33
C ALA A 4 10.12 -2.76 3.64
N PHE A 5 10.67 -2.07 4.64
CA PHE A 5 10.26 -0.69 4.99
C PHE A 5 10.66 0.33 3.91
N ILE A 6 11.52 -0.05 2.97
CA ILE A 6 11.93 0.76 1.83
C ILE A 6 11.20 0.29 0.56
N ALA A 7 11.17 -1.02 0.33
CA ALA A 7 10.66 -1.62 -0.89
C ALA A 7 9.18 -1.29 -1.16
N GLY A 8 8.30 -1.44 -0.16
CA GLY A 8 6.87 -1.13 -0.32
C GLY A 8 6.64 0.32 -0.77
N PRO A 9 7.09 1.32 0.01
CA PRO A 9 7.00 2.71 -0.39
C PRO A 9 7.71 3.05 -1.71
N ALA A 10 8.89 2.47 -1.97
CA ALA A 10 9.62 2.71 -3.22
C ALA A 10 8.88 2.16 -4.45
N LEU A 11 8.21 1.01 -4.32
CA LEU A 11 7.38 0.43 -5.37
C LEU A 11 6.10 1.24 -5.61
N LEU A 12 5.53 1.88 -4.57
CA LEU A 12 4.46 2.86 -4.75
C LEU A 12 4.94 4.12 -5.50
N ILE A 13 6.14 4.60 -5.19
CA ILE A 13 6.74 5.71 -5.94
C ILE A 13 6.89 5.30 -7.40
N LEU A 14 7.43 4.10 -7.67
CA LEU A 14 7.60 3.57 -9.02
C LEU A 14 6.26 3.43 -9.75
N TYR A 15 5.22 2.87 -9.12
CA TYR A 15 3.86 2.83 -9.66
C TYR A 15 3.43 4.22 -10.15
N GLY A 16 3.56 5.23 -9.28
CA GLY A 16 3.07 6.57 -9.58
C GLY A 16 3.87 7.23 -10.69
N LEU A 17 5.19 7.03 -10.73
CA LEU A 17 6.05 7.57 -11.78
C LEU A 17 5.75 6.93 -13.14
N ILE A 18 5.57 5.61 -13.21
CA ILE A 18 5.17 4.92 -14.45
C ILE A 18 3.82 5.45 -14.93
N ARG A 19 2.85 5.58 -14.00
CA ARG A 19 1.52 6.12 -14.31
C ARG A 19 1.59 7.55 -14.86
N LEU A 20 2.39 8.43 -14.26
CA LEU A 20 2.58 9.80 -14.75
C LEU A 20 3.24 9.83 -16.12
N ALA A 21 4.22 8.96 -16.37
CA ALA A 21 4.86 8.84 -17.68
C ALA A 21 3.87 8.34 -18.74
N GLY A 22 3.05 7.33 -18.42
CA GLY A 22 2.00 6.81 -19.30
C GLY A 22 0.88 7.82 -19.61
N GLN A 23 0.74 8.86 -18.79
CA GLN A 23 -0.21 9.95 -19.04
C GLN A 23 0.33 11.06 -19.94
N SER A 24 1.64 11.07 -20.21
CA SER A 24 2.31 12.21 -20.86
C SER A 24 1.89 12.44 -22.32
N ASP A 25 1.34 11.43 -22.98
CA ASP A 25 0.79 11.49 -24.34
C ASP A 25 -0.74 11.71 -24.39
N GLY A 26 -1.39 11.80 -23.22
CA GLY A 26 -2.83 12.01 -23.09
C GLY A 26 -3.69 10.74 -23.24
N VAL A 27 -3.09 9.55 -23.45
CA VAL A 27 -3.80 8.29 -23.73
C VAL A 27 -3.47 7.24 -22.66
N TYR A 28 -3.76 7.55 -21.39
CA TYR A 28 -3.61 6.54 -20.33
C TYR A 28 -4.81 5.58 -20.31
N GLY A 29 -4.55 4.28 -20.47
CA GLY A 29 -5.55 3.22 -20.62
C GLY A 29 -4.92 1.82 -20.61
N PRO A 30 -5.64 0.77 -21.04
CA PRO A 30 -5.08 -0.57 -21.11
C PRO A 30 -3.83 -0.61 -22.02
N GLY A 31 -2.72 -1.14 -21.50
CA GLY A 31 -1.41 -1.05 -22.16
C GLY A 31 -0.23 -1.44 -21.27
N ALA A 32 0.98 -1.34 -21.81
CA ALA A 32 2.20 -1.74 -21.11
C ALA A 32 2.51 -0.86 -19.88
N ASP A 33 2.29 0.45 -20.00
CA ASP A 33 2.41 1.42 -18.91
C ASP A 33 1.42 1.13 -17.77
N TRP A 34 0.15 0.82 -18.09
CA TRP A 34 -0.84 0.38 -17.10
C TRP A 34 -0.40 -0.89 -16.39
N GLN A 35 0.00 -1.92 -17.14
CA GLN A 35 0.41 -3.20 -16.57
C GLN A 35 1.67 -3.08 -15.71
N LEU A 36 2.66 -2.31 -16.16
CA LEU A 36 3.89 -2.07 -15.39
C LEU A 36 3.61 -1.26 -14.12
N ALA A 37 2.75 -0.24 -14.20
CA ALA A 37 2.32 0.49 -13.02
C ALA A 37 1.65 -0.47 -12.02
N HIS A 38 0.59 -1.16 -12.42
CA HIS A 38 -0.16 -2.06 -11.54
C HIS A 38 0.68 -3.22 -10.99
N LEU A 39 1.62 -3.76 -11.78
CA LEU A 39 2.58 -4.74 -11.30
C LEU A 39 3.48 -4.17 -10.20
N ALA A 40 4.01 -2.95 -10.38
CA ALA A 40 4.78 -2.27 -9.33
C ALA A 40 3.91 -2.03 -8.08
N GLY A 41 2.66 -1.63 -8.25
CA GLY A 41 1.69 -1.47 -7.16
C GLY A 41 1.44 -2.77 -6.39
N LEU A 42 1.18 -3.87 -7.10
CA LEU A 42 0.96 -5.20 -6.53
C LEU A 42 2.19 -5.71 -5.76
N LEU A 43 3.38 -5.59 -6.35
CA LEU A 43 4.63 -5.92 -5.67
C LEU A 43 4.86 -5.03 -4.44
N GLY A 44 4.45 -3.76 -4.51
CA GLY A 44 4.43 -2.84 -3.38
C GLY A 44 3.56 -3.35 -2.24
N MET A 45 2.32 -3.77 -2.54
CA MET A 45 1.40 -4.37 -1.57
C MET A 45 2.00 -5.62 -0.92
N ILE A 46 2.60 -6.51 -1.72
CA ILE A 46 3.31 -7.70 -1.21
C ILE A 46 4.45 -7.30 -0.27
N ALA A 47 5.23 -6.28 -0.63
CA ALA A 47 6.32 -5.78 0.21
C ALA A 47 5.83 -5.14 1.53
N PHE A 48 4.58 -4.68 1.60
CA PHE A 48 3.97 -4.19 2.84
C PHE A 48 3.58 -5.31 3.83
N ILE A 49 3.41 -6.56 3.39
CA ILE A 49 3.10 -7.69 4.30
C ILE A 49 4.13 -7.79 5.45
N PRO A 50 5.45 -7.90 5.19
CA PRO A 50 6.45 -7.93 6.25
C PRO A 50 6.52 -6.63 7.06
N VAL A 51 6.15 -5.48 6.51
CA VAL A 51 6.08 -4.19 7.24
C VAL A 51 4.98 -4.25 8.31
N VAL A 52 3.76 -4.62 7.91
CA VAL A 52 2.60 -4.77 8.81
C VAL A 52 2.91 -5.78 9.91
N LEU A 53 3.41 -6.95 9.53
CA LEU A 53 3.78 -7.99 10.49
C LEU A 53 4.86 -7.52 11.46
N ALA A 54 5.86 -6.76 11.00
CA ALA A 54 6.94 -6.26 11.85
C ALA A 54 6.45 -5.20 12.83
N MET A 55 5.61 -4.25 12.37
CA MET A 55 5.02 -3.22 13.22
C MET A 55 4.07 -3.83 14.26
N ALA A 56 3.20 -4.75 13.84
CA ALA A 56 2.28 -5.44 14.74
C ALA A 56 3.05 -6.22 15.82
N ARG A 57 4.15 -6.91 15.48
CA ARG A 57 5.00 -7.62 16.44
C ARG A 57 5.63 -6.72 17.52
N MET A 58 5.74 -5.41 17.29
CA MET A 58 6.23 -4.46 18.29
C MET A 58 5.16 -4.02 19.30
N ILE A 59 3.88 -4.37 19.07
CA ILE A 59 2.79 -4.16 20.05
C ILE A 59 2.90 -5.23 21.15
N ARG A 60 2.94 -4.79 22.41
CA ARG A 60 3.07 -5.68 23.59
C ARG A 60 1.83 -6.54 23.83
N ASN A 61 0.64 -5.96 23.69
CA ASN A 61 -0.63 -6.66 23.89
C ASN A 61 -0.86 -7.66 22.73
N ARG A 62 -1.01 -8.95 23.05
CA ARG A 62 -1.21 -10.01 22.05
C ARG A 62 -2.53 -9.86 21.28
N ALA A 63 -3.63 -9.53 21.96
CA ALA A 63 -4.93 -9.35 21.34
C ALA A 63 -4.94 -8.12 20.42
N GLY A 64 -4.43 -6.98 20.91
CA GLY A 64 -4.30 -5.77 20.10
C GLY A 64 -3.40 -5.97 18.88
N ARG A 65 -2.28 -6.69 19.05
CA ARG A 65 -1.41 -7.09 17.93
C ARG A 65 -2.16 -7.93 16.88
N ALA A 66 -2.89 -8.96 17.32
CA ALA A 66 -3.59 -9.86 16.42
C ALA A 66 -4.72 -9.13 15.67
N LEU A 67 -5.49 -8.30 16.39
CA LEU A 67 -6.61 -7.55 15.83
C LEU A 67 -6.14 -6.52 14.79
N VAL A 68 -5.25 -5.60 15.20
CA VAL A 68 -4.78 -4.52 14.32
C VAL A 68 -3.99 -5.11 13.15
N GLY A 69 -3.08 -6.03 13.42
CA GLY A 69 -2.31 -6.70 12.37
C GLY A 69 -3.19 -7.47 11.39
N GLY A 70 -4.17 -8.23 11.88
CA GLY A 70 -5.10 -9.00 11.06
C GLY A 70 -5.98 -8.13 10.17
N ILE A 71 -6.60 -7.08 10.74
CA ILE A 71 -7.43 -6.12 9.98
C ILE A 71 -6.59 -5.41 8.91
N THR A 72 -5.37 -5.00 9.25
CA THR A 72 -4.46 -4.34 8.29
C THR A 72 -4.13 -5.28 7.13
N LEU A 73 -3.83 -6.54 7.41
CA LEU A 73 -3.52 -7.55 6.40
C LEU A 73 -4.74 -7.92 5.54
N LEU A 74 -5.94 -7.91 6.12
CA LEU A 74 -7.19 -8.14 5.39
C LEU A 74 -7.41 -7.05 4.34
N GLY A 75 -7.26 -5.78 4.72
CA GLY A 75 -7.35 -4.69 3.75
C GLY A 75 -6.24 -4.70 2.70
N LEU A 76 -5.04 -5.13 3.11
CA LEU A 76 -3.91 -5.27 2.18
C LEU A 76 -4.19 -6.37 1.15
N ALA A 77 -4.76 -7.50 1.59
CA ALA A 77 -5.16 -8.59 0.70
C ALA A 77 -6.27 -8.15 -0.27
N ALA A 78 -7.28 -7.41 0.20
CA ALA A 78 -8.29 -6.82 -0.68
C ALA A 78 -7.68 -5.88 -1.73
N SER A 79 -6.73 -5.03 -1.32
CA SER A 79 -6.00 -4.16 -2.26
C SER A 79 -5.22 -4.96 -3.30
N MET A 80 -4.59 -6.07 -2.90
CA MET A 80 -3.90 -6.97 -3.84
C MET A 80 -4.86 -7.61 -4.86
N VAL A 81 -6.05 -8.01 -4.40
CA VAL A 81 -7.11 -8.51 -5.29
C VAL A 81 -7.52 -7.42 -6.28
N GLN A 82 -7.74 -6.19 -5.81
CA GLN A 82 -8.05 -5.05 -6.67
C GLN A 82 -7.00 -4.87 -7.78
N PHE A 83 -5.71 -4.79 -7.42
CA PHE A 83 -4.63 -4.69 -8.41
C PHE A 83 -4.61 -5.84 -9.41
N ALA A 84 -4.84 -7.07 -8.96
CA ALA A 84 -4.85 -8.24 -9.83
C ALA A 84 -6.02 -8.19 -10.82
N VAL A 85 -7.22 -7.80 -10.35
CA VAL A 85 -8.39 -7.64 -11.20
C VAL A 85 -8.17 -6.51 -12.22
N ASP A 86 -7.71 -5.34 -11.77
CA ASP A 86 -7.44 -4.19 -12.66
C ASP A 86 -6.43 -4.54 -13.76
N MET A 87 -5.47 -5.44 -13.48
CA MET A 87 -4.53 -5.96 -14.48
C MET A 87 -5.19 -6.92 -15.46
N VAL A 88 -6.05 -7.83 -14.98
CA VAL A 88 -6.76 -8.80 -15.84
C VAL A 88 -7.73 -8.06 -16.77
N GLU A 89 -8.54 -7.14 -16.23
CA GLU A 89 -9.48 -6.35 -17.01
C GLU A 89 -8.77 -5.50 -18.07
N ALA A 90 -7.65 -4.87 -17.72
CA ALA A 90 -6.85 -4.11 -18.69
C ALA A 90 -6.14 -4.99 -19.73
N ALA A 91 -5.86 -6.26 -19.42
CA ALA A 91 -5.35 -7.21 -20.41
C ALA A 91 -6.43 -7.67 -21.39
N MET A 92 -7.70 -7.66 -20.96
CA MET A 92 -8.86 -8.05 -21.77
C MET A 92 -9.41 -6.90 -22.61
N ALA A 93 -9.28 -5.67 -22.13
CA ALA A 93 -9.87 -4.50 -22.76
C ALA A 93 -9.17 -4.13 -24.07
N ALA A 94 -9.96 -3.86 -25.12
CA ALA A 94 -9.44 -3.36 -26.40
C ALA A 94 -9.02 -1.89 -26.33
N ASP A 95 -9.72 -1.10 -25.52
CA ASP A 95 -9.46 0.33 -25.34
C ASP A 95 -9.95 0.82 -23.96
N ARG A 96 -9.82 2.13 -23.72
CA ARG A 96 -10.20 2.74 -22.45
C ARG A 96 -11.71 2.71 -22.17
N ALA A 97 -12.56 2.74 -23.19
CA ALA A 97 -14.00 2.66 -23.01
C ALA A 97 -14.40 1.24 -22.59
N ASP A 98 -13.82 0.24 -23.24
CA ASP A 98 -14.01 -1.18 -22.92
C ASP A 98 -13.50 -1.52 -21.51
N LEU A 99 -12.34 -0.99 -21.11
CA LEU A 99 -11.83 -1.15 -19.73
C LEU A 99 -12.81 -0.62 -18.67
N LYS A 100 -13.38 0.57 -18.90
CA LYS A 100 -14.38 1.14 -17.98
C LYS A 100 -15.64 0.29 -17.90
N HIS A 101 -16.03 -0.33 -19.01
CA HIS A 101 -17.18 -1.21 -19.06
C HIS A 101 -16.94 -2.48 -18.24
N LEU A 102 -15.79 -3.16 -18.44
CA LEU A 102 -15.40 -4.35 -17.67
C LEU A 102 -15.35 -4.06 -16.17
N GLN A 103 -14.69 -2.95 -15.78
CA GLN A 103 -14.62 -2.50 -14.39
C GLN A 103 -16.02 -2.26 -13.78
N HIS A 104 -16.94 -1.69 -14.57
CA HIS A 104 -18.30 -1.45 -14.12
C HIS A 104 -19.08 -2.75 -13.92
N GLU A 105 -18.98 -3.70 -14.87
CA GLU A 105 -19.63 -5.00 -14.76
C GLU A 105 -19.13 -5.78 -13.53
N PHE A 106 -17.81 -5.79 -13.29
CA PHE A 106 -17.22 -6.47 -12.15
C PHE A 106 -17.61 -5.81 -10.82
N SER A 107 -17.49 -4.48 -10.71
CA SER A 107 -17.88 -3.75 -9.49
C SER A 107 -19.37 -3.85 -9.15
N ALA A 108 -20.23 -4.02 -10.17
CA ALA A 108 -21.67 -4.21 -9.99
C ALA A 108 -22.06 -5.57 -9.39
N LEU A 109 -21.15 -6.56 -9.36
CA LEU A 109 -21.41 -7.84 -8.72
C LEU A 109 -21.67 -7.66 -7.20
N PRO A 110 -22.66 -8.38 -6.62
CA PRO A 110 -23.01 -8.22 -5.21
C PRO A 110 -21.81 -8.36 -4.27
N GLY A 111 -21.52 -7.29 -3.53
CA GLY A 111 -20.45 -7.25 -2.54
C GLY A 111 -19.05 -6.94 -3.06
N VAL A 112 -18.82 -6.90 -4.38
CA VAL A 112 -17.49 -6.58 -4.94
C VAL A 112 -17.07 -5.17 -4.59
N GLU A 113 -17.94 -4.19 -4.82
CA GLU A 113 -17.65 -2.78 -4.52
C GLU A 113 -17.14 -2.56 -3.07
N PRO A 114 -17.83 -3.01 -2.00
CA PRO A 114 -17.30 -2.86 -0.64
C PRO A 114 -16.08 -3.74 -0.34
N LEU A 115 -15.97 -4.94 -0.91
CA LEU A 115 -14.91 -5.89 -0.58
C LEU A 115 -13.60 -5.63 -1.34
N VAL A 116 -13.65 -5.06 -2.55
CA VAL A 116 -12.51 -4.96 -3.46
C VAL A 116 -12.14 -3.51 -3.75
N TYR A 117 -13.10 -2.58 -3.82
CA TYR A 117 -12.82 -1.21 -4.28
C TYR A 117 -12.94 -0.14 -3.20
N SER A 118 -13.88 -0.26 -2.24
CA SER A 118 -14.24 0.85 -1.36
C SER A 118 -13.96 0.64 0.13
N VAL A 119 -14.48 -0.40 0.80
CA VAL A 119 -14.44 -0.47 2.28
C VAL A 119 -13.26 -1.28 2.79
N VAL A 120 -13.16 -2.55 2.39
CA VAL A 120 -12.15 -3.47 2.91
C VAL A 120 -10.72 -3.04 2.57
N PRO A 121 -10.38 -2.56 1.35
CA PRO A 121 -9.05 -2.05 1.05
C PRO A 121 -8.59 -0.95 2.01
N GLN A 122 -9.50 -0.08 2.46
CA GLN A 122 -9.19 1.05 3.35
C GLN A 122 -8.73 0.60 4.74
N LEU A 123 -9.05 -0.63 5.14
CA LEU A 123 -8.55 -1.23 6.37
C LEU A 123 -7.02 -1.36 6.38
N PHE A 124 -6.37 -1.45 5.21
CA PHE A 124 -4.92 -1.39 5.10
C PHE A 124 -4.39 -0.04 5.60
N PHE A 125 -4.91 1.06 5.05
CA PHE A 125 -4.44 2.40 5.38
C PHE A 125 -4.78 2.77 6.81
N LEU A 126 -6.02 2.49 7.26
CA LEU A 126 -6.44 2.72 8.63
C LEU A 126 -5.59 1.91 9.61
N GLY A 127 -5.37 0.63 9.31
CA GLY A 127 -4.54 -0.25 10.10
C GLY A 127 -3.08 0.22 10.19
N LEU A 128 -2.50 0.68 9.07
CA LEU A 128 -1.15 1.25 9.02
C LEU A 128 -1.03 2.51 9.89
N ILE A 129 -2.04 3.39 9.85
CA ILE A 129 -2.12 4.58 10.71
C ILE A 129 -2.17 4.17 12.19
N VAL A 130 -3.05 3.23 12.56
CA VAL A 130 -3.18 2.75 13.95
C VAL A 130 -1.88 2.11 14.45
N LEU A 131 -1.22 1.30 13.62
CA LEU A 131 0.09 0.74 13.93
C LEU A 131 1.13 1.85 14.16
N ALA A 132 1.20 2.85 13.27
CA ALA A 132 2.15 3.96 13.39
C ALA A 132 1.89 4.81 14.64
N VAL A 133 0.63 5.14 14.94
CA VAL A 133 0.22 5.88 16.14
C VAL A 133 0.59 5.10 17.40
N THR A 134 0.30 3.80 17.44
CA THR A 134 0.62 2.94 18.59
C THR A 134 2.12 2.89 18.85
N LEU A 135 2.93 2.79 17.77
CA LEU A 135 4.37 2.81 17.87
C LEU A 135 4.92 4.19 18.24
N ALA A 136 4.31 5.28 17.77
CA ALA A 136 4.69 6.64 18.18
C ALA A 136 4.39 6.87 19.66
N ALA A 137 3.21 6.47 20.14
CA ALA A 137 2.82 6.57 21.55
C ALA A 137 3.75 5.78 22.49
N THR A 138 4.30 4.66 22.00
CA THR A 138 5.28 3.84 22.74
C THR A 138 6.74 4.22 22.44
N ARG A 139 6.98 5.37 21.81
CA ARG A 139 8.31 5.91 21.44
C ARG A 139 9.15 4.97 20.55
N ARG A 140 8.48 4.07 19.83
CA ARG A 140 9.06 3.20 18.81
C ARG A 140 9.03 3.84 17.41
N LEU A 141 8.31 4.93 17.21
CA LEU A 141 8.40 5.79 16.04
C LEU A 141 8.42 7.25 16.51
N PRO A 142 8.95 8.18 15.70
CA PRO A 142 8.78 9.60 15.97
C PRO A 142 7.32 10.02 15.75
N TRP A 143 6.89 11.06 16.46
CA TRP A 143 5.51 11.56 16.42
C TRP A 143 5.05 12.05 15.04
N TRP A 144 5.99 12.49 14.20
CA TRP A 144 5.70 12.93 12.83
C TRP A 144 5.42 11.77 11.87
N SER A 145 5.82 10.54 12.20
CA SER A 145 5.62 9.36 11.34
C SER A 145 4.14 9.10 11.02
N PRO A 146 3.21 9.01 12.02
CA PRO A 146 1.80 8.87 11.73
C PRO A 146 1.22 10.07 10.96
N VAL A 147 1.71 11.30 11.19
CA VAL A 147 1.25 12.50 10.46
C VAL A 147 1.58 12.38 8.97
N LEU A 148 2.80 11.95 8.61
CA LEU A 148 3.19 11.73 7.23
C LEU A 148 2.37 10.62 6.56
N ILE A 149 2.06 9.55 7.29
CA ILE A 149 1.20 8.46 6.77
C ILE A 149 -0.22 8.99 6.53
N VAL A 150 -0.81 9.72 7.47
CA VAL A 150 -2.14 10.32 7.28
C VAL A 150 -2.15 11.26 6.09
N ALA A 151 -1.13 12.13 5.96
CA ALA A 151 -1.00 13.02 4.82
C ALA A 151 -0.94 12.26 3.49
N GLY A 152 -0.13 11.21 3.40
CA GLY A 152 -0.04 10.37 2.19
C GLY A 152 -1.36 9.68 1.85
N VAL A 153 -2.08 9.14 2.84
CA VAL A 153 -3.39 8.49 2.65
C VAL A 153 -4.43 9.49 2.15
N VAL A 154 -4.50 10.68 2.75
CA VAL A 154 -5.51 11.69 2.42
C VAL A 154 -5.28 12.32 1.04
N MET A 155 -4.04 12.36 0.55
CA MET A 155 -3.72 12.95 -0.76
C MET A 155 -4.23 12.13 -1.95
N VAL A 156 -4.14 10.80 -1.91
CA VAL A 156 -4.43 9.93 -3.07
C VAL A 156 -5.87 10.01 -3.57
N PRO A 157 -6.91 10.13 -2.71
CA PRO A 157 -8.29 10.31 -3.17
C PRO A 157 -8.54 11.58 -4.00
N PHE A 158 -7.75 12.64 -3.83
CA PHE A 158 -7.91 13.87 -4.63
C PHE A 158 -7.41 13.67 -6.06
N THR A 159 -6.29 12.97 -6.22
CA THR A 159 -5.78 12.54 -7.51
C THR A 159 -4.74 11.44 -7.32
N LEU A 160 -4.79 10.42 -8.17
CA LEU A 160 -3.80 9.34 -8.21
C LEU A 160 -2.42 9.86 -8.67
N ASP A 161 -2.33 11.07 -9.22
CA ASP A 161 -1.07 11.71 -9.60
C ASP A 161 -0.18 11.99 -8.37
N LEU A 162 -0.79 12.02 -7.17
CA LEU A 162 -0.08 12.21 -5.90
C LEU A 162 0.48 10.91 -5.30
N ILE A 163 0.33 9.76 -5.96
CA ILE A 163 0.88 8.49 -5.46
C ILE A 163 2.41 8.52 -5.25
N PRO A 164 3.24 9.15 -6.11
CA PRO A 164 4.67 9.31 -5.82
C PRO A 164 4.93 10.09 -4.53
N VAL A 165 4.14 11.13 -4.27
CA VAL A 165 4.25 11.95 -3.06
C VAL A 165 3.83 11.13 -1.85
N ALA A 166 2.71 10.41 -1.92
CA ALA A 166 2.26 9.52 -0.85
C ALA A 166 3.30 8.42 -0.54
N GLY A 167 3.89 7.79 -1.57
CA GLY A 167 4.97 6.83 -1.43
C GLY A 167 6.21 7.43 -0.76
N ALA A 168 6.60 8.66 -1.12
CA ALA A 168 7.70 9.36 -0.47
C ALA A 168 7.40 9.68 1.00
N LEU A 169 6.18 10.10 1.32
CA LEU A 169 5.73 10.34 2.70
C LEU A 169 5.77 9.04 3.52
N PHE A 170 5.29 7.93 2.97
CA PHE A 170 5.37 6.62 3.63
C PHE A 170 6.81 6.15 3.82
N LEU A 171 7.68 6.37 2.83
CA LEU A 171 9.09 6.05 2.93
C LEU A 171 9.75 6.82 4.08
N LEU A 172 9.53 8.15 4.13
CA LEU A 172 10.05 9.01 5.19
C LEU A 172 9.50 8.58 6.56
N ALA A 173 8.20 8.30 6.65
CA ALA A 173 7.54 7.84 7.87
C ALA A 173 8.14 6.53 8.43
N LEU A 174 8.53 5.60 7.57
CA LEU A 174 9.02 4.27 7.94
C LEU A 174 10.54 4.16 8.02
N LEU A 175 11.27 5.14 7.48
CA LEU A 175 12.73 5.20 7.46
C LEU A 175 13.40 4.99 8.85
N PRO A 176 12.87 5.51 9.97
CA PRO A 176 13.43 5.23 11.29
C PRO A 176 13.47 3.74 11.64
N LEU A 177 12.50 2.94 11.16
CA LEU A 177 12.48 1.48 11.38
C LEU A 177 13.47 0.75 10.49
N ALA A 178 13.70 1.26 9.27
CA ALA A 178 14.71 0.70 8.36
C ALA A 178 16.14 0.89 8.90
N ARG A 179 16.41 1.98 9.62
CA ARG A 179 17.76 2.35 10.11
C ARG A 179 18.16 1.75 11.47
N ARG A 180 17.25 1.09 12.19
CA ARG A 180 17.56 0.54 13.53
C ARG A 180 18.68 -0.49 13.50
N PRO A 181 19.75 -0.37 14.31
CA PRO A 181 20.85 -1.35 14.39
C PRO A 181 20.37 -2.78 14.68
N ARG A 182 21.13 -3.78 14.21
CA ARG A 182 20.80 -5.19 14.47
C ARG A 182 21.36 -5.45 15.87
N PRO A 183 20.63 -6.08 16.79
CA PRO A 183 21.25 -6.52 18.02
C PRO A 183 22.50 -7.32 17.65
N ALA A 184 23.66 -6.91 18.19
CA ALA A 184 24.89 -7.66 17.99
C ALA A 184 24.64 -9.10 18.44
N ALA A 185 25.06 -10.09 17.65
CA ALA A 185 25.03 -11.46 18.11
C ALA A 185 25.92 -11.53 19.35
N VAL A 186 25.33 -11.87 20.50
CA VAL A 186 26.12 -12.17 21.70
C VAL A 186 26.93 -13.42 21.36
N PRO A 187 28.27 -13.39 21.42
CA PRO A 187 29.07 -14.59 21.21
C PRO A 187 28.64 -15.63 22.24
N ALA A 188 28.39 -16.87 21.79
CA ALA A 188 28.15 -17.97 22.70
C ALA A 188 29.45 -18.22 23.49
N THR A 189 29.38 -18.02 24.80
CA THR A 189 30.42 -18.40 25.78
C THR A 189 30.16 -19.80 26.29
#